data_AF-A0A067M2H2-F1
#
_entry.id   AF-A0A067M2H2-F1
#
_cell.length_a   1.000
_cell.length_b   1.000
_cell.length_c   1.000
_cell.angle_alpha   90.00
_cell.angle_beta   90.00
_cell.angle_gamma   90.00
#
_symmetry.space_group_name_H-M   'P 1'
#
loop_
_entity.id
_entity.type
_entity.pdbx_description
1 polymer ?
#
loop_
_entity_poly.entity_id
_entity_poly.type
_entity_poly.pdbx_seq_one_letter_code
_entity_poly.pdbx_strand_id
1 'polypeptide(L)'
;MAGIPFKCPACHQKAGEIPPYGLHREELGSVMLFPRTIKPLVLHTMRFGSDSAYSRDMLQIHFNEEFRQFPEDLIVFDTMLTRGQRAYIDLRRARSKVLKLLAGRIDLNYLLLIDSHSDEDTGHICFGRDMQDEAETAPVKEVIDHFTGPIAKRVEGMNGLKGLVLLTCGTTMKRQDQFQELRRMVERRVLRDPFAFCALTNNPVSHRSQFDFVLGFVTESVVPSSVMIAILSFARRVYVTGKPGHIRSTFLDTFGAQSPGALTPTILIVREAPPPPPRPIPAAKKTMATAPAPPEPAQATEAVVSSWMVRYGLPSRPWGFPPPWCPMETCVGVHKELLPTMRRSSDGASWVRFKCVSCKRQCSWIPRPDWLRQCHTAPLSWYHEYPLPEGRKSFLDAIVEAEWPSLTPPQQ
;
A
#
# COMPACT_ATOMS: atom_id res chain seq x y z
N MET A 1 -19.86 -50.31 -26.51
CA MET A 1 -18.63 -49.50 -26.41
C MET A 1 -18.66 -48.78 -25.07
N ALA A 2 -17.73 -49.09 -24.16
CA ALA A 2 -17.63 -48.36 -22.91
C ALA A 2 -17.08 -46.96 -23.22
N GLY A 3 -17.89 -45.92 -22.97
CA GLY A 3 -17.46 -44.54 -23.21
C GLY A 3 -16.25 -44.19 -22.35
N ILE A 4 -15.24 -43.59 -22.96
CA ILE A 4 -14.10 -43.05 -22.21
C ILE A 4 -14.65 -42.01 -21.23
N PRO A 5 -14.37 -42.10 -19.92
CA PRO A 5 -14.85 -41.12 -18.96
C PRO A 5 -14.26 -39.74 -19.30
N PHE A 6 -15.13 -38.74 -19.37
CA PHE A 6 -14.72 -37.36 -19.57
C PHE A 6 -13.74 -36.94 -18.48
N LYS A 7 -12.58 -36.39 -18.89
CA LYS A 7 -11.61 -35.75 -18.00
C LYS A 7 -11.64 -34.24 -18.27
N CYS A 8 -11.70 -33.42 -17.22
CA CYS A 8 -11.58 -31.98 -17.37
C CYS A 8 -10.12 -31.57 -17.66
N PRO A 9 -9.84 -30.31 -18.08
CA PRO A 9 -8.48 -29.87 -18.40
C PRO A 9 -7.47 -30.06 -17.25
N ALA A 10 -7.89 -29.86 -15.99
CA ALA A 10 -7.03 -30.06 -14.83
C ALA A 10 -6.64 -31.54 -14.63
N CYS A 11 -7.55 -32.47 -14.91
CA CYS A 11 -7.28 -33.91 -14.85
C CYS A 11 -6.31 -34.34 -15.96
N HIS A 12 -6.45 -33.77 -17.17
CA HIS A 12 -5.49 -33.97 -18.26
C HIS A 12 -4.11 -33.41 -17.91
N GLN A 13 -4.03 -32.19 -17.36
CA GLN A 13 -2.77 -31.58 -16.93
C GLN A 13 -2.05 -32.42 -15.86
N LYS A 14 -2.79 -32.92 -14.85
CA LYS A 14 -2.23 -33.80 -13.81
C LYS A 14 -1.74 -35.14 -14.37
N ALA A 15 -2.36 -35.62 -15.45
CA ALA A 15 -1.99 -36.85 -16.13
C ALA A 15 -0.90 -36.68 -17.20
N GLY A 16 -0.47 -35.45 -17.50
CA GLY A 16 0.46 -35.16 -18.60
C GLY A 16 -0.14 -35.40 -19.99
N GLU A 17 -1.47 -35.39 -20.11
CA GLU A 17 -2.21 -35.62 -21.35
C GLU A 17 -2.66 -34.30 -21.96
N ILE A 18 -2.68 -34.21 -23.29
CA ILE A 18 -3.30 -33.09 -24.01
C ILE A 18 -4.80 -33.38 -24.12
N PRO A 19 -5.70 -32.46 -23.74
CA PRO A 19 -7.14 -32.66 -23.91
C PRO A 19 -7.48 -32.99 -25.38
N PRO A 20 -8.19 -34.10 -25.67
CA PRO A 20 -8.45 -34.56 -27.04
C PRO A 20 -9.61 -33.80 -27.71
N TYR A 21 -10.18 -32.81 -27.04
CA TYR A 21 -11.25 -31.96 -27.54
C TYR A 21 -10.71 -30.56 -27.83
N GLY A 22 -11.16 -29.99 -28.94
CA GLY A 22 -10.84 -28.62 -29.34
C GLY A 22 -11.34 -27.67 -28.26
N LEU A 23 -10.41 -27.12 -27.51
CA LEU A 23 -10.69 -25.99 -26.65
C LEU A 23 -10.74 -24.77 -27.59
N HIS A 24 -11.94 -24.27 -27.90
CA HIS A 24 -12.08 -23.11 -28.78
C HIS A 24 -11.26 -21.96 -28.20
N ARG A 25 -10.28 -21.44 -28.95
CA ARG A 25 -9.36 -20.40 -28.46
C ARG A 25 -10.08 -19.12 -27.98
N GLU A 26 -11.27 -18.85 -28.52
CA GLU A 26 -12.14 -17.74 -28.11
C GLU A 26 -12.86 -18.02 -26.77
N GLU A 27 -13.01 -19.29 -26.41
CA GLU A 27 -13.55 -19.73 -25.11
C GLU A 27 -12.42 -20.06 -24.11
N LEU A 28 -11.20 -20.39 -24.56
CA LEU A 28 -10.05 -20.63 -23.67
C LEU A 28 -9.47 -19.37 -23.03
N GLY A 29 -9.65 -18.22 -23.65
CA GLY A 29 -9.29 -16.95 -23.03
C GLY A 29 -10.18 -16.63 -21.82
N SER A 30 -11.39 -17.21 -21.76
CA SER A 30 -12.42 -16.93 -20.76
C SER A 30 -12.72 -18.12 -19.83
N VAL A 31 -12.35 -19.36 -20.19
CA VAL A 31 -12.35 -20.52 -19.28
C VAL A 31 -11.08 -20.46 -18.41
N MET A 32 -10.95 -19.39 -17.62
CA MET A 32 -10.13 -19.47 -16.41
C MET A 32 -10.85 -20.42 -15.45
N LEU A 33 -10.24 -21.60 -15.25
CA LEU A 33 -10.57 -22.66 -14.30
C LEU A 33 -10.51 -22.20 -12.83
N PHE A 34 -11.23 -21.15 -12.47
CA PHE A 34 -11.37 -20.77 -11.07
C PHE A 34 -12.85 -20.65 -10.72
N PRO A 35 -13.40 -21.61 -9.95
CA PRO A 35 -14.60 -21.38 -9.13
C PRO A 35 -14.24 -20.43 -7.97
N ARG A 36 -13.57 -19.32 -8.26
CA ARG A 36 -13.35 -18.24 -7.31
C ARG A 36 -14.51 -17.30 -7.51
N THR A 37 -15.43 -17.35 -6.56
CA THR A 37 -16.35 -16.23 -6.32
C THR A 37 -15.48 -15.01 -6.01
N ILE A 38 -15.23 -14.19 -7.03
CA ILE A 38 -14.65 -12.86 -6.85
C ILE A 38 -15.65 -12.12 -5.94
N LYS A 39 -15.18 -11.59 -4.82
CA LYS A 39 -16.08 -10.83 -3.94
C LYS A 39 -16.54 -9.57 -4.67
N PRO A 40 -17.81 -9.18 -4.54
CA PRO A 40 -18.29 -7.93 -5.11
C PRO A 40 -17.41 -6.76 -4.67
N LEU A 41 -17.11 -5.84 -5.57
CA LEU A 41 -16.22 -4.71 -5.36
C LEU A 41 -16.94 -3.40 -5.65
N VAL A 42 -16.86 -2.47 -4.70
CA VAL A 42 -17.13 -1.07 -4.95
C VAL A 42 -15.83 -0.37 -5.27
N LEU A 43 -15.68 0.07 -6.52
CA LEU A 43 -14.58 0.89 -6.99
C LEU A 43 -15.03 2.35 -6.93
N HIS A 44 -14.57 3.08 -5.91
CA HIS A 44 -14.85 4.50 -5.74
C HIS A 44 -13.61 5.32 -6.14
N THR A 45 -13.75 6.24 -7.09
CA THR A 45 -12.72 7.20 -7.47
C THR A 45 -13.14 8.62 -7.06
N MET A 46 -12.22 9.36 -6.45
CA MET A 46 -12.34 10.79 -6.19
C MET A 46 -11.25 11.50 -6.97
N ARG A 47 -11.59 12.52 -7.76
CA ARG A 47 -10.61 13.22 -8.59
C ARG A 47 -10.75 14.74 -8.49
N PHE A 48 -9.64 15.43 -8.30
CA PHE A 48 -9.57 16.89 -8.33
C PHE A 48 -9.27 17.39 -9.73
N GLY A 49 -10.06 18.37 -10.20
CA GLY A 49 -9.94 18.91 -11.57
C GLY A 49 -10.62 18.06 -12.65
N SER A 50 -10.82 18.67 -13.82
CA SER A 50 -11.48 18.05 -14.98
C SER A 50 -10.54 17.31 -15.92
N ASP A 51 -9.25 17.65 -15.89
CA ASP A 51 -8.39 17.52 -17.08
C ASP A 51 -7.81 16.13 -17.25
N SER A 52 -7.71 15.35 -16.17
CA SER A 52 -7.27 13.97 -16.24
C SER A 52 -8.25 13.06 -15.53
N ALA A 53 -8.67 12.02 -16.25
CA ALA A 53 -9.36 10.89 -15.67
C ALA A 53 -8.58 9.58 -15.86
N TYR A 54 -7.30 9.70 -16.20
CA TYR A 54 -6.43 8.59 -16.54
C TYR A 54 -6.43 7.50 -15.46
N SER A 55 -6.23 7.87 -14.20
CA SER A 55 -6.13 6.92 -13.08
C SER A 55 -7.44 6.16 -12.86
N ARG A 56 -8.58 6.85 -12.99
CA ARG A 56 -9.93 6.26 -12.95
C ARG A 56 -10.12 5.29 -14.11
N ASP A 57 -9.87 5.73 -15.34
CA ASP A 57 -10.13 4.96 -16.55
C ASP A 57 -9.29 3.68 -16.55
N MET A 58 -8.03 3.77 -16.13
CA MET A 58 -7.15 2.61 -15.96
C MET A 58 -7.74 1.60 -14.97
N LEU A 59 -8.16 2.03 -13.78
CA LEU A 59 -8.80 1.11 -12.82
C LEU A 59 -10.09 0.50 -13.37
N GLN A 60 -10.95 1.33 -13.94
CA GLN A 60 -12.25 0.91 -14.43
C GLN A 60 -12.12 -0.09 -15.58
N ILE A 61 -11.27 0.17 -16.57
CA ILE A 61 -11.04 -0.76 -17.70
C ILE A 61 -10.55 -2.11 -17.18
N HIS A 62 -9.54 -2.11 -16.30
CA HIS A 62 -8.97 -3.35 -15.80
C HIS A 62 -9.94 -4.14 -14.91
N PHE A 63 -10.69 -3.47 -14.02
CA PHE A 63 -11.68 -4.16 -13.19
C PHE A 63 -12.91 -4.60 -14.00
N ASN A 64 -13.33 -3.85 -15.02
CA ASN A 64 -14.39 -4.32 -15.92
C ASN A 64 -14.01 -5.63 -16.62
N GLU A 65 -12.75 -5.79 -17.02
CA GLU A 65 -12.29 -7.04 -17.62
C GLU A 65 -12.28 -8.19 -16.60
N GLU A 66 -11.84 -7.95 -15.36
CA GLU A 66 -11.87 -8.97 -14.29
C GLU A 66 -13.29 -9.39 -13.91
N PHE A 67 -14.24 -8.45 -13.92
CA PHE A 67 -15.63 -8.67 -13.56
C PHE A 67 -16.52 -8.90 -14.79
N ARG A 68 -15.94 -9.15 -15.98
CA ARG A 68 -16.69 -9.30 -17.24
C ARG A 68 -17.77 -10.38 -17.18
N GLN A 69 -17.56 -11.44 -16.39
CA GLN A 69 -18.52 -12.53 -16.20
C GLN A 69 -19.62 -12.21 -15.18
N PHE A 70 -19.39 -11.25 -14.28
CA PHE A 70 -20.29 -10.85 -13.19
C PHE A 70 -20.32 -9.31 -13.06
N PRO A 71 -20.76 -8.58 -14.10
CA PRO A 71 -20.69 -7.12 -14.12
C PRO A 71 -21.48 -6.46 -12.98
N GLU A 72 -22.52 -7.11 -12.46
CA GLU A 72 -23.33 -6.68 -11.32
C GLU A 72 -22.58 -6.69 -9.97
N ASP A 73 -21.44 -7.39 -9.92
CA ASP A 73 -20.57 -7.45 -8.74
C ASP A 73 -19.49 -6.37 -8.74
N LEU A 74 -19.36 -5.58 -9.81
CA LEU A 74 -18.54 -4.38 -9.85
C LEU A 74 -19.40 -3.12 -9.80
N ILE A 75 -19.36 -2.41 -8.69
CA ILE A 75 -20.04 -1.13 -8.51
C ILE A 75 -19.01 -0.01 -8.68
N VAL A 76 -19.06 0.69 -9.81
CA VAL A 76 -18.19 1.84 -10.07
C VAL A 76 -18.87 3.14 -9.64
N PHE A 77 -18.15 3.95 -8.88
CA PHE A 77 -18.62 5.24 -8.38
C PHE A 77 -17.51 6.29 -8.55
N ASP A 78 -17.71 7.26 -9.44
CA ASP A 78 -16.77 8.38 -9.64
C ASP A 78 -17.32 9.66 -9.01
N THR A 79 -16.47 10.36 -8.29
CA THR A 79 -16.78 11.64 -7.62
C THR A 79 -15.76 12.67 -8.05
N MET A 80 -16.23 13.78 -8.62
CA MET A 80 -15.38 14.94 -8.84
C MET A 80 -15.30 15.75 -7.55
N LEU A 81 -14.08 16.09 -7.13
CA LEU A 81 -13.80 16.94 -5.99
C LEU A 81 -14.00 18.39 -6.42
N THR A 82 -15.25 18.85 -6.39
CA THR A 82 -15.64 20.22 -6.72
C THR A 82 -16.66 20.74 -5.72
N ARG A 83 -16.63 22.06 -5.49
CA ARG A 83 -17.68 22.76 -4.74
C ARG A 83 -18.76 23.28 -5.68
N GLY A 84 -19.92 23.54 -5.11
CA GLY A 84 -21.08 24.09 -5.81
C GLY A 84 -22.34 23.27 -5.60
N GLN A 85 -23.48 23.95 -5.62
CA GLN A 85 -24.78 23.33 -5.36
C GLN A 85 -25.09 22.20 -6.35
N ARG A 86 -24.72 22.37 -7.62
CA ARG A 86 -24.91 21.35 -8.66
C ARG A 86 -24.07 20.10 -8.40
N ALA A 87 -22.78 20.27 -8.11
CA ALA A 87 -21.88 19.17 -7.75
C ALA A 87 -22.41 18.39 -6.53
N TYR A 88 -22.91 19.11 -5.51
CA TYR A 88 -23.51 18.49 -4.34
C TYR A 88 -24.78 17.67 -4.66
N ILE A 89 -25.66 18.18 -5.54
CA ILE A 89 -26.87 17.46 -5.98
C ILE A 89 -26.48 16.18 -6.73
N ASP A 90 -25.52 16.27 -7.64
CA ASP A 90 -25.04 15.13 -8.43
C ASP A 90 -24.40 14.08 -7.54
N LEU A 91 -23.57 14.51 -6.59
CA LEU A 91 -22.96 13.66 -5.56
C LEU A 91 -24.01 12.96 -4.69
N ARG A 92 -25.02 13.70 -4.19
CA ARG A 92 -26.12 13.12 -3.41
C ARG A 92 -26.89 12.08 -4.22
N ARG A 93 -27.17 12.34 -5.50
CA ARG A 93 -27.86 11.39 -6.40
C ARG A 93 -27.02 10.14 -6.62
N ALA A 94 -25.72 10.29 -6.91
CA ALA A 94 -24.81 9.18 -7.11
C ALA A 94 -24.66 8.32 -5.84
N ARG A 95 -24.47 8.95 -4.68
CA ARG A 95 -24.45 8.24 -3.38
C ARG A 95 -25.73 7.46 -3.11
N SER A 96 -26.88 8.05 -3.40
CA SER A 96 -28.18 7.39 -3.16
C SER A 96 -28.31 6.11 -4.00
N LYS A 97 -27.77 6.09 -5.22
CA LYS A 97 -27.71 4.88 -6.05
C LYS A 97 -26.80 3.82 -5.44
N VAL A 98 -25.57 4.21 -5.06
CA VAL A 98 -24.60 3.29 -4.43
C VAL A 98 -25.17 2.72 -3.13
N LEU A 99 -25.73 3.55 -2.24
CA LEU A 99 -26.33 3.10 -0.97
C LEU A 99 -27.46 2.09 -1.18
N LYS A 100 -28.28 2.24 -2.23
CA LYS A 100 -29.29 1.25 -2.59
C LYS A 100 -28.66 -0.08 -3.02
N LEU A 101 -27.56 -0.06 -3.77
CA LEU A 101 -26.83 -1.26 -4.17
C LEU A 101 -26.11 -1.93 -2.98
N LEU A 102 -25.70 -1.14 -1.98
CA LEU A 102 -25.08 -1.64 -0.73
C LEU A 102 -26.12 -2.10 0.30
N ALA A 103 -27.41 -1.84 0.08
CA ALA A 103 -28.47 -2.30 0.97
C ALA A 103 -28.50 -3.83 0.93
N GLY A 104 -28.40 -4.47 2.11
CA GLY A 104 -28.39 -5.93 2.23
C GLY A 104 -27.04 -6.62 1.94
N ARG A 105 -26.07 -5.95 1.30
CA ARG A 105 -24.72 -6.51 1.09
C ARG A 105 -23.79 -6.17 2.25
N ILE A 106 -23.30 -7.18 2.98
CA ILE A 106 -22.30 -7.01 4.05
C ILE A 106 -20.93 -7.61 3.70
N ASP A 107 -20.87 -8.52 2.73
CA ASP A 107 -19.63 -9.17 2.30
C ASP A 107 -19.21 -8.66 0.92
N LEU A 108 -18.75 -7.40 0.89
CA LEU A 108 -18.25 -6.76 -0.32
C LEU A 108 -16.97 -5.99 -0.02
N ASN A 109 -16.09 -5.97 -1.00
CA ASN A 109 -14.84 -5.23 -0.98
C ASN A 109 -15.09 -3.76 -1.37
N TYR A 110 -14.28 -2.86 -0.82
CA TYR A 110 -14.31 -1.43 -1.11
C TYR A 110 -12.90 -0.95 -1.43
N LEU A 111 -12.73 -0.28 -2.57
CA LEU A 111 -11.49 0.36 -2.97
C LEU A 111 -11.79 1.83 -3.27
N LEU A 112 -11.19 2.73 -2.50
CA LEU A 112 -11.23 4.17 -2.74
C LEU A 112 -9.88 4.62 -3.33
N LEU A 113 -9.89 5.18 -4.54
CA LEU A 113 -8.77 5.96 -5.09
C LEU A 113 -9.09 7.45 -4.93
N ILE A 114 -8.15 8.22 -4.39
CA ILE A 114 -8.18 9.68 -4.43
C ILE A 114 -7.02 10.16 -5.30
N ASP A 115 -7.33 10.85 -6.40
CA ASP A 115 -6.41 11.48 -7.33
C ASP A 115 -6.50 13.00 -7.14
N SER A 116 -5.53 13.59 -6.45
CA SER A 116 -5.56 15.01 -6.10
C SER A 116 -4.15 15.59 -5.92
N HIS A 117 -4.06 16.87 -5.60
CA HIS A 117 -2.82 17.52 -5.16
C HIS A 117 -2.84 17.67 -3.64
N SER A 118 -1.66 17.85 -3.03
CA SER A 118 -1.58 18.29 -1.64
C SER A 118 -0.96 19.66 -1.52
N ASP A 119 -1.48 20.46 -0.61
CA ASP A 119 -0.85 21.68 -0.14
C ASP A 119 0.49 21.39 0.53
N GLU A 120 1.55 22.10 0.15
CA GLU A 120 2.91 21.80 0.64
C GLU A 120 3.06 22.08 2.13
N ASP A 121 2.42 23.16 2.62
CA ASP A 121 2.56 23.69 3.97
C ASP A 121 1.78 22.89 5.00
N THR A 122 0.59 22.38 4.66
CA THR A 122 -0.29 21.65 5.57
C THR A 122 -0.32 20.15 5.29
N GLY A 123 0.04 19.72 4.07
CA GLY A 123 -0.12 18.35 3.59
C GLY A 123 -1.58 17.95 3.37
N HIS A 124 -2.52 18.89 3.51
CA HIS A 124 -3.93 18.70 3.18
C HIS A 124 -4.10 18.44 1.69
N ILE A 125 -5.16 17.74 1.31
CA ILE A 125 -5.44 17.45 -0.10
C ILE A 125 -6.43 18.45 -0.68
N CYS A 126 -6.24 18.82 -1.95
CA CYS A 126 -7.16 19.70 -2.67
C CYS A 126 -8.51 18.99 -2.89
N PHE A 127 -9.61 19.69 -2.65
CA PHE A 127 -10.96 19.12 -2.81
C PHE A 127 -11.95 20.04 -3.53
N GLY A 128 -11.52 21.23 -3.93
CA GLY A 128 -12.34 22.21 -4.63
C GLY A 128 -11.53 23.42 -5.03
N ARG A 129 -12.19 24.32 -5.77
CA ARG A 129 -11.70 25.66 -6.01
C ARG A 129 -12.73 26.64 -5.51
N ASP A 130 -12.27 27.73 -4.91
CA ASP A 130 -13.14 28.79 -4.42
C ASP A 130 -13.62 29.71 -5.57
N MET A 131 -14.24 30.85 -5.22
CA MET A 131 -14.73 31.81 -6.22
C MET A 131 -13.61 32.57 -6.94
N GLN A 132 -12.38 32.52 -6.40
CA GLN A 132 -11.17 33.14 -6.94
C GLN A 132 -10.35 32.13 -7.76
N ASP A 133 -10.85 30.91 -7.96
CA ASP A 133 -10.14 29.79 -8.59
C ASP A 133 -8.95 29.26 -7.76
N GLU A 134 -8.84 29.65 -6.48
CA GLU A 134 -7.81 29.16 -5.58
C GLU A 134 -8.15 27.76 -5.07
N ALA A 135 -7.13 26.92 -4.91
CA ALA A 135 -7.32 25.54 -4.47
C ALA A 135 -7.68 25.49 -2.97
N GLU A 136 -8.81 24.85 -2.67
CA GLU A 136 -9.22 24.61 -1.28
C GLU A 136 -8.71 23.25 -0.82
N THR A 137 -8.14 23.21 0.39
CA THR A 137 -7.51 22.01 0.94
C THR A 137 -8.06 21.64 2.31
N ALA A 138 -8.13 20.34 2.60
CA ALA A 138 -8.55 19.80 3.89
C ALA A 138 -7.82 18.48 4.20
N PRO A 139 -7.81 18.04 5.48
CA PRO A 139 -7.31 16.72 5.85
C PRO A 139 -8.00 15.61 5.05
N VAL A 140 -7.25 14.55 4.72
CA VAL A 140 -7.75 13.44 3.89
C VAL A 140 -9.04 12.84 4.46
N LYS A 141 -9.11 12.68 5.78
CA LYS A 141 -10.30 12.13 6.44
C LYS A 141 -11.53 13.02 6.27
N GLU A 142 -11.37 14.34 6.39
CA GLU A 142 -12.47 15.29 6.22
C GLU A 142 -13.01 15.27 4.79
N VAL A 143 -12.12 15.20 3.80
CA VAL A 143 -12.51 15.04 2.39
C VAL A 143 -13.25 13.72 2.20
N ILE A 144 -12.75 12.61 2.73
CA ILE A 144 -13.43 11.32 2.65
C ILE A 144 -14.81 11.40 3.31
N ASP A 145 -14.92 11.92 4.52
CA ASP A 145 -16.19 12.02 5.25
C ASP A 145 -17.19 12.92 4.51
N HIS A 146 -16.72 14.05 3.97
CA HIS A 146 -17.53 14.96 3.19
C HIS A 146 -18.03 14.32 1.90
N PHE A 147 -17.15 13.68 1.12
CA PHE A 147 -17.42 13.18 -0.24
C PHE A 147 -17.97 11.74 -0.31
N THR A 148 -17.76 10.91 0.71
CA THR A 148 -18.43 9.60 0.83
C THR A 148 -19.73 9.69 1.63
N GLY A 149 -19.79 10.55 2.66
CA GLY A 149 -20.91 10.69 3.57
C GLY A 149 -21.42 9.35 4.14
N PRO A 150 -22.69 8.98 3.94
CA PRO A 150 -23.23 7.72 4.47
C PRO A 150 -22.57 6.45 3.93
N ILE A 151 -21.85 6.52 2.80
CA ILE A 151 -21.13 5.36 2.25
C ILE A 151 -20.01 4.93 3.19
N ALA A 152 -19.21 5.87 3.74
CA ALA A 152 -18.15 5.51 4.69
C ALA A 152 -18.69 4.77 5.91
N LYS A 153 -19.78 5.26 6.52
CA LYS A 153 -20.44 4.58 7.65
C LYS A 153 -20.91 3.17 7.28
N ARG A 154 -21.44 3.00 6.08
CA ARG A 154 -21.87 1.67 5.59
C ARG A 154 -20.66 0.76 5.38
N VAL A 155 -19.58 1.29 4.80
CA VAL A 155 -18.32 0.59 4.54
C VAL A 155 -17.65 0.14 5.84
N GLU A 156 -17.67 0.94 6.90
CA GLU A 156 -17.19 0.54 8.24
C GLU A 156 -17.86 -0.75 8.74
N GLY A 157 -19.16 -0.92 8.49
CA GLY A 157 -19.90 -2.13 8.85
C GLY A 157 -19.66 -3.37 7.97
N MET A 158 -18.95 -3.26 6.85
CA MET A 158 -18.73 -4.37 5.92
C MET A 158 -17.64 -5.35 6.41
N ASN A 159 -17.79 -6.62 5.99
CA ASN A 159 -16.87 -7.75 6.22
C ASN A 159 -15.80 -7.90 5.14
N GLY A 160 -15.95 -7.24 3.99
CA GLY A 160 -14.95 -7.31 2.93
C GLY A 160 -13.78 -6.36 3.16
N LEU A 161 -12.78 -6.50 2.28
CA LEU A 161 -11.53 -5.75 2.33
C LEU A 161 -11.74 -4.29 1.93
N LYS A 162 -11.15 -3.37 2.68
CA LYS A 162 -11.28 -1.92 2.48
C LYS A 162 -9.91 -1.32 2.21
N GLY A 163 -9.73 -0.70 1.06
CA GLY A 163 -8.47 -0.10 0.64
C GLY A 163 -8.63 1.37 0.32
N LEU A 164 -7.64 2.15 0.69
CA LEU A 164 -7.47 3.53 0.27
C LEU A 164 -6.18 3.64 -0.54
N VAL A 165 -6.26 4.24 -1.73
CA VAL A 165 -5.11 4.61 -2.55
C VAL A 165 -5.11 6.13 -2.68
N LEU A 166 -4.06 6.76 -2.21
CA LEU A 166 -3.81 8.19 -2.29
C LEU A 166 -2.79 8.44 -3.41
N LEU A 167 -3.30 8.82 -4.56
CA LEU A 167 -2.52 9.31 -5.68
C LEU A 167 -2.45 10.83 -5.57
N THR A 168 -1.64 11.30 -4.61
CA THR A 168 -1.44 12.73 -4.38
C THR A 168 0.02 13.11 -4.51
N CYS A 169 0.29 14.19 -5.24
CA CYS A 169 1.62 14.81 -5.23
C CYS A 169 1.78 15.70 -3.99
N GLY A 170 2.98 15.76 -3.41
CA GLY A 170 3.33 16.71 -2.36
C GLY A 170 3.66 16.06 -1.01
N THR A 171 3.22 16.69 0.08
CA THR A 171 3.73 16.44 1.44
C THR A 171 2.79 15.65 2.35
N THR A 172 1.59 15.24 1.89
CA THR A 172 0.60 14.50 2.71
C THR A 172 1.21 13.31 3.45
N MET A 173 2.01 12.48 2.78
CA MET A 173 2.66 11.32 3.42
C MET A 173 3.95 11.67 4.15
N LYS A 174 4.57 12.82 3.84
CA LYS A 174 5.81 13.29 4.48
C LYS A 174 5.55 13.89 5.86
N ARG A 175 4.41 14.58 6.02
CA ARG A 175 4.05 15.24 7.27
C ARG A 175 3.56 14.25 8.31
N GLN A 176 4.08 14.39 9.52
CA GLN A 176 3.86 13.43 10.60
C GLN A 176 2.41 13.44 11.08
N ASP A 177 1.79 14.61 11.21
CA ASP A 177 0.38 14.78 11.61
C ASP A 177 -0.59 14.07 10.64
N GLN A 178 -0.45 14.34 9.34
CA GLN A 178 -1.25 13.71 8.28
C GLN A 178 -1.00 12.20 8.20
N PHE A 179 0.26 11.77 8.27
CA PHE A 179 0.58 10.34 8.29
C PHE A 179 -0.03 9.60 9.50
N GLN A 180 -0.01 10.20 10.69
CA GLN A 180 -0.64 9.61 11.88
C GLN A 180 -2.16 9.55 11.74
N GLU A 181 -2.80 10.52 11.09
CA GLU A 181 -4.22 10.45 10.79
C GLU A 181 -4.56 9.28 9.86
N LEU A 182 -3.80 9.12 8.77
CA LEU A 182 -3.96 7.97 7.85
C LEU A 182 -3.72 6.63 8.55
N ARG A 183 -2.74 6.58 9.46
CA ARG A 183 -2.49 5.41 10.30
C ARG A 183 -3.69 5.07 11.19
N ARG A 184 -4.29 6.08 11.85
CA ARG A 184 -5.49 5.91 12.69
C ARG A 184 -6.70 5.40 11.91
N MET A 185 -6.78 5.68 10.60
CA MET A 185 -7.86 5.17 9.74
C MET A 185 -7.75 3.65 9.49
N VAL A 186 -6.55 3.08 9.62
CA VAL A 186 -6.27 1.63 9.51
C VAL A 186 -6.33 0.94 10.88
N GLU A 187 -5.96 1.66 11.94
CA GLU A 187 -6.01 1.16 13.31
C GLU A 187 -7.43 0.74 13.71
N ARG A 188 -7.54 -0.44 14.34
CA ARG A 188 -8.82 -0.93 14.83
C ARG A 188 -9.13 -0.20 16.14
N ARG A 189 -10.17 0.63 16.15
CA ARG A 189 -10.67 1.17 17.42
C ARG A 189 -11.47 0.11 18.15
N VAL A 190 -10.83 -0.61 19.06
CA VAL A 190 -11.56 -1.25 20.15
C VAL A 190 -11.92 -0.15 21.14
N LEU A 191 -12.99 0.61 20.85
CA LEU A 191 -13.62 1.40 21.88
C LEU A 191 -14.22 0.39 22.85
N ARG A 192 -13.49 0.09 23.93
CA ARG A 192 -14.10 -0.45 25.14
C ARG A 192 -15.02 0.66 25.63
N ASP A 193 -16.28 0.62 25.25
CA ASP A 193 -17.27 1.49 25.85
C ASP A 193 -17.32 1.14 27.34
N PRO A 194 -16.83 2.00 28.25
CA PRO A 194 -16.81 1.70 29.68
C PRO A 194 -18.23 1.58 30.26
N PHE A 195 -19.26 2.03 29.52
CA PHE A 195 -20.67 1.94 29.92
C PHE A 195 -21.43 0.79 29.25
N ALA A 196 -20.83 0.07 28.29
CA ALA A 196 -21.44 -1.13 27.69
C ALA A 196 -21.56 -2.33 28.67
N PHE A 197 -21.13 -2.17 29.92
CA PHE A 197 -21.30 -3.18 30.96
C PHE A 197 -22.75 -3.27 31.51
N CYS A 198 -23.63 -2.30 31.21
CA CYS A 198 -24.98 -2.24 31.77
C CYS A 198 -26.14 -2.50 30.78
N ALA A 199 -25.87 -2.75 29.50
CA ALA A 199 -26.93 -3.07 28.55
C ALA A 199 -26.94 -4.56 28.22
N LEU A 200 -28.03 -5.25 28.57
CA LEU A 200 -28.36 -6.64 28.22
C LEU A 200 -28.50 -6.91 26.70
N THR A 201 -27.97 -6.03 25.86
CA THR A 201 -27.84 -6.25 24.42
C THR A 201 -26.48 -6.88 24.17
N ASN A 202 -26.45 -8.21 24.01
CA ASN A 202 -25.28 -9.06 23.75
C ASN A 202 -24.47 -8.74 22.47
N ASN A 203 -24.58 -7.55 21.90
CA ASN A 203 -23.81 -7.12 20.74
C ASN A 203 -22.88 -5.97 21.13
N PRO A 204 -21.62 -6.23 21.52
CA PRO A 204 -20.61 -5.18 21.58
C PRO A 204 -20.54 -4.51 20.21
N VAL A 205 -20.80 -3.20 20.16
CA VAL A 205 -20.64 -2.39 18.95
C VAL A 205 -19.15 -2.32 18.64
N SER A 206 -18.65 -3.33 17.95
CA SER A 206 -17.26 -3.36 17.53
C SER A 206 -17.08 -2.32 16.42
N HIS A 207 -16.53 -1.14 16.75
CA HIS A 207 -16.09 -0.22 15.73
C HIS A 207 -14.95 -0.89 14.93
N ARG A 208 -15.20 -1.12 13.64
CA ARG A 208 -14.19 -1.62 12.72
C ARG A 208 -13.37 -0.43 12.22
N SER A 209 -12.15 -0.68 11.76
CA SER A 209 -11.46 0.39 11.03
C SER A 209 -12.23 0.78 9.78
N GLN A 210 -11.95 1.99 9.34
CA GLN A 210 -12.43 2.49 8.07
C GLN A 210 -11.76 1.76 6.91
N PHE A 211 -10.45 1.49 7.01
CA PHE A 211 -9.66 0.79 6.01
C PHE A 211 -8.82 -0.35 6.60
N ASP A 212 -8.47 -1.33 5.77
CA ASP A 212 -7.50 -2.39 6.08
C ASP A 212 -6.09 -2.03 5.59
N PHE A 213 -5.99 -1.17 4.58
CA PHE A 213 -4.73 -0.57 4.14
C PHE A 213 -4.91 0.82 3.54
N VAL A 214 -3.85 1.63 3.62
CA VAL A 214 -3.65 2.86 2.83
C VAL A 214 -2.37 2.71 2.02
N LEU A 215 -2.45 3.00 0.72
CA LEU A 215 -1.32 3.10 -0.18
C LEU A 215 -1.14 4.57 -0.58
N GLY A 216 0.08 5.08 -0.61
CA GLY A 216 0.37 6.40 -1.18
C GLY A 216 1.86 6.64 -1.39
N PHE A 217 2.25 7.90 -1.62
CA PHE A 217 3.55 8.25 -2.18
C PHE A 217 4.23 9.38 -1.40
N VAL A 218 5.57 9.37 -1.32
CA VAL A 218 6.37 10.28 -0.46
C VAL A 218 7.11 11.34 -1.26
N THR A 219 6.55 11.80 -2.37
CA THR A 219 7.26 12.68 -3.31
C THR A 219 6.50 13.94 -3.60
N GLU A 220 7.25 15.01 -3.88
CA GLU A 220 6.70 16.27 -4.35
C GLU A 220 5.90 16.11 -5.63
N SER A 221 6.36 15.23 -6.53
CA SER A 221 5.66 14.90 -7.76
C SER A 221 5.37 13.41 -7.83
N VAL A 222 4.13 13.08 -8.17
CA VAL A 222 3.72 11.72 -8.54
C VAL A 222 3.32 11.77 -9.99
N VAL A 223 3.88 10.88 -10.81
CA VAL A 223 3.54 10.78 -12.24
C VAL A 223 2.56 9.60 -12.39
N PRO A 224 1.25 9.83 -12.59
CA PRO A 224 0.26 8.76 -12.64
C PRO A 224 0.62 7.65 -13.63
N SER A 225 1.05 8.02 -14.85
CA SER A 225 1.44 7.05 -15.88
C SER A 225 2.57 6.12 -15.48
N SER A 226 3.43 6.53 -14.55
CA SER A 226 4.54 5.71 -14.04
C SER A 226 4.11 4.77 -12.91
N VAL A 227 3.18 5.20 -12.04
CA VAL A 227 2.81 4.44 -10.84
C VAL A 227 1.55 3.58 -11.02
N MET A 228 0.68 3.92 -11.98
CA MET A 228 -0.62 3.27 -12.13
C MET A 228 -0.50 1.78 -12.49
N ILE A 229 0.52 1.35 -13.25
CA ILE A 229 0.73 -0.08 -13.55
C ILE A 229 0.95 -0.87 -12.25
N ALA A 230 1.71 -0.30 -11.29
CA ALA A 230 1.98 -0.94 -10.01
C ALA A 230 0.75 -0.92 -9.08
N ILE A 231 0.01 0.19 -9.06
CA ILE A 231 -1.29 0.29 -8.35
C ILE A 231 -2.27 -0.76 -8.89
N LEU A 232 -2.40 -0.90 -10.22
CA LEU A 232 -3.28 -1.86 -10.86
C LEU A 232 -2.88 -3.30 -10.55
N SER A 233 -1.59 -3.62 -10.66
CA SER A 233 -1.08 -4.96 -10.34
C SER A 233 -1.33 -5.29 -8.88
N PHE A 234 -1.08 -4.34 -7.98
CA PHE A 234 -1.36 -4.47 -6.55
C PHE A 234 -2.85 -4.67 -6.28
N ALA A 235 -3.71 -3.78 -6.79
CA ALA A 235 -5.15 -3.83 -6.58
C ALA A 235 -5.77 -5.12 -7.14
N ARG A 236 -5.45 -5.51 -8.39
CA ARG A 236 -5.93 -6.79 -8.95
C ARG A 236 -5.48 -7.98 -8.11
N ARG A 237 -4.21 -7.98 -7.68
CA ARG A 237 -3.71 -9.08 -6.85
C ARG A 237 -4.40 -9.15 -5.50
N VAL A 238 -4.65 -8.01 -4.87
CA VAL A 238 -5.29 -7.91 -3.54
C VAL A 238 -6.77 -8.27 -3.59
N TYR A 239 -7.52 -7.76 -4.59
CA TYR A 239 -8.98 -7.88 -4.63
C TYR A 239 -9.51 -9.08 -5.44
N VAL A 240 -8.77 -9.55 -6.44
CA VAL A 240 -9.23 -10.63 -7.35
C VAL A 240 -8.52 -11.94 -7.04
N THR A 241 -7.19 -11.92 -7.00
CA THR A 241 -6.41 -13.16 -6.85
C THR A 241 -6.02 -13.50 -5.41
N GLY A 242 -6.14 -12.52 -4.51
CA GLY A 242 -5.47 -12.51 -3.22
C GLY A 242 -6.19 -13.33 -2.18
N LYS A 243 -5.41 -13.95 -1.28
CA LYS A 243 -5.92 -14.38 0.02
C LYS A 243 -5.86 -13.16 0.97
N PRO A 244 -6.95 -12.85 1.70
CA PRO A 244 -6.90 -11.85 2.76
C PRO A 244 -5.72 -12.16 3.71
N GLY A 245 -4.81 -11.20 3.90
CA GLY A 245 -3.58 -11.39 4.70
C GLY A 245 -2.26 -11.26 3.92
N HIS A 246 -2.30 -11.23 2.59
CA HIS A 246 -1.10 -11.06 1.74
C HIS A 246 -0.91 -9.64 1.20
N ILE A 247 -1.49 -8.63 1.83
CA ILE A 247 -1.43 -7.24 1.34
C ILE A 247 0.04 -6.76 1.31
N ARG A 248 0.78 -6.97 2.40
CA ARG A 248 2.19 -6.58 2.50
C ARG A 248 3.07 -7.30 1.48
N SER A 249 2.97 -8.62 1.35
CA SER A 249 3.78 -9.35 0.36
C SER A 249 3.43 -8.91 -1.06
N THR A 250 2.13 -8.74 -1.36
CA THR A 250 1.68 -8.25 -2.66
C THR A 250 2.27 -6.88 -2.97
N PHE A 251 2.27 -5.96 -1.99
CA PHE A 251 2.88 -4.64 -2.12
C PHE A 251 4.38 -4.70 -2.42
N LEU A 252 5.14 -5.50 -1.66
CA LEU A 252 6.58 -5.66 -1.87
C LEU A 252 6.87 -6.29 -3.23
N ASP A 253 6.06 -7.25 -3.67
CA ASP A 253 6.22 -7.91 -4.96
C ASP A 253 5.94 -6.95 -6.13
N THR A 254 4.84 -6.19 -6.07
CA THR A 254 4.42 -5.32 -7.19
C THR A 254 5.25 -4.05 -7.27
N PHE A 255 5.42 -3.33 -6.16
CA PHE A 255 6.20 -2.09 -6.12
C PHE A 255 7.70 -2.35 -6.11
N GLY A 256 8.13 -3.52 -5.64
CA GLY A 256 9.50 -3.98 -5.81
C GLY A 256 9.83 -4.26 -7.27
N ALA A 257 8.98 -5.01 -7.99
CA ALA A 257 9.28 -5.46 -9.35
C ALA A 257 9.15 -4.37 -10.42
N GLN A 258 8.17 -3.47 -10.32
CA GLN A 258 7.80 -2.59 -11.44
C GLN A 258 8.60 -1.28 -11.53
N SER A 259 9.58 -1.07 -10.65
CA SER A 259 10.44 0.12 -10.60
C SER A 259 9.77 1.52 -10.65
N PRO A 260 8.48 1.75 -10.29
CA PRO A 260 7.97 3.13 -10.20
C PRO A 260 8.69 3.92 -9.09
N GLY A 261 9.23 3.21 -8.10
CA GLY A 261 9.91 3.75 -6.93
C GLY A 261 11.25 4.45 -7.22
N ALA A 262 11.76 4.39 -8.46
CA ALA A 262 12.95 5.17 -8.85
C ALA A 262 12.71 6.68 -8.69
N LEU A 263 11.50 7.11 -9.04
CA LEU A 263 11.07 8.50 -8.93
C LEU A 263 10.09 8.70 -7.79
N THR A 264 9.32 7.68 -7.41
CA THR A 264 8.18 7.83 -6.50
C THR A 264 8.15 6.76 -5.39
N PRO A 265 8.94 6.89 -4.31
CA PRO A 265 8.84 6.03 -3.14
C PRO A 265 7.39 5.87 -2.68
N THR A 266 7.00 4.62 -2.46
CA THR A 266 5.62 4.23 -2.14
C THR A 266 5.55 3.75 -0.71
N ILE A 267 4.52 4.17 0.03
CA ILE A 267 4.21 3.71 1.38
C ILE A 267 2.96 2.84 1.33
N LEU A 268 3.00 1.73 2.07
CA LEU A 268 1.85 0.97 2.49
C LEU A 268 1.70 1.10 4.01
N ILE A 269 0.55 1.62 4.48
CA ILE A 269 0.07 1.47 5.86
C ILE A 269 -0.89 0.29 5.84
N VAL A 270 -0.67 -0.73 6.67
CA VAL A 270 -1.47 -1.95 6.64
C VAL A 270 -1.67 -2.52 8.02
N ARG A 271 -2.87 -3.04 8.25
CA ARG A 271 -3.13 -3.90 9.40
C ARG A 271 -2.46 -5.25 9.18
N GLU A 272 -1.53 -5.61 10.05
CA GLU A 272 -1.01 -6.96 10.09
C GLU A 272 -1.97 -7.85 10.88
N ALA A 273 -2.19 -9.07 10.38
CA ALA A 273 -2.82 -10.08 11.20
C ALA A 273 -1.94 -10.30 12.44
N PRO A 274 -2.51 -10.44 13.64
CA PRO A 274 -1.72 -10.83 14.79
C PRO A 274 -0.96 -12.11 14.45
N PRO A 275 0.31 -12.23 14.86
CA PRO A 275 1.07 -13.44 14.62
C PRO A 275 0.26 -14.62 15.14
N PRO A 276 0.20 -15.75 14.40
CA PRO A 276 -0.49 -16.91 14.90
C PRO A 276 0.10 -17.25 16.28
N PRO A 277 -0.74 -17.61 17.27
CA PRO A 277 -0.23 -17.98 18.58
C PRO A 277 0.86 -19.04 18.41
N PRO A 278 1.95 -18.99 19.21
CA PRO A 278 3.02 -19.96 19.11
C PRO A 278 2.38 -21.35 19.16
N ARG A 279 2.68 -22.20 18.16
CA ARG A 279 2.15 -23.56 18.15
C ARG A 279 2.54 -24.19 19.48
N PRO A 280 1.61 -24.79 20.23
CA PRO A 280 1.93 -25.43 21.49
C PRO A 280 3.08 -26.40 21.22
N ILE A 281 4.22 -26.15 21.86
CA ILE A 281 5.36 -27.07 21.77
C ILE A 281 4.82 -28.40 22.28
N PRO A 282 4.82 -29.48 21.48
CA PRO A 282 4.27 -30.75 21.91
C PRO A 282 4.94 -31.09 23.23
N ALA A 283 4.14 -31.09 24.31
CA ALA A 283 4.65 -31.28 25.64
C ALA A 283 5.46 -32.57 25.64
N ALA A 284 6.76 -32.45 25.94
CA ALA A 284 7.60 -33.62 26.15
C ALA A 284 6.83 -34.50 27.14
N LYS A 285 6.52 -35.75 26.76
CA LYS A 285 5.74 -36.72 27.55
C LYS A 285 6.32 -36.81 28.96
N LYS A 286 5.85 -35.96 29.88
CA LYS A 286 6.18 -35.99 31.28
C LYS A 286 4.91 -36.33 32.04
N THR A 287 5.00 -37.52 32.61
CA THR A 287 4.14 -38.19 33.54
C THR A 287 3.64 -37.29 34.68
N MET A 288 2.39 -37.59 35.07
CA MET A 288 1.66 -37.24 36.29
C MET A 288 0.83 -35.94 36.29
N ALA A 289 -0.46 -36.20 35.99
CA ALA A 289 -1.70 -35.50 36.30
C ALA A 289 -1.66 -34.39 37.39
N THR A 290 -1.75 -33.15 36.94
CA THR A 290 -2.37 -32.04 37.66
C THR A 290 -3.49 -31.49 36.78
N ALA A 291 -4.67 -31.22 37.34
CA ALA A 291 -5.81 -30.71 36.58
C ALA A 291 -5.44 -29.39 35.88
N PRO A 292 -5.79 -29.20 34.59
CA PRO A 292 -5.47 -27.97 33.87
C PRO A 292 -6.24 -26.81 34.49
N ALA A 293 -5.51 -25.72 34.81
CA ALA A 293 -6.13 -24.46 35.19
C ALA A 293 -7.10 -24.02 34.08
N PRO A 294 -8.24 -23.37 34.43
CA PRO A 294 -9.16 -22.84 33.44
C PRO A 294 -8.41 -21.91 32.47
N PRO A 295 -8.70 -21.98 31.15
CA PRO A 295 -8.01 -21.17 30.17
C PRO A 295 -8.20 -19.69 30.52
N GLU A 296 -7.08 -18.99 30.73
CA GLU A 296 -7.08 -17.55 30.94
C GLU A 296 -7.80 -16.89 29.76
N PRO A 297 -8.76 -15.97 29.99
CA PRO A 297 -9.52 -15.35 28.92
C PRO A 297 -8.54 -14.74 27.91
N ALA A 298 -8.66 -15.18 26.65
CA ALA A 298 -7.78 -14.75 25.57
C ALA A 298 -7.74 -13.21 25.54
N GLN A 299 -6.62 -12.64 25.97
CA GLN A 299 -6.41 -11.20 25.90
C GLN A 299 -6.51 -10.82 24.42
N ALA A 300 -7.49 -9.97 24.10
CA ALA A 300 -7.67 -9.48 22.74
C ALA A 300 -6.39 -8.73 22.33
N THR A 301 -5.53 -9.40 21.55
CA THR A 301 -4.31 -8.78 21.03
C THR A 301 -4.73 -7.65 20.11
N GLU A 302 -4.34 -6.43 20.45
CA GLU A 302 -4.58 -5.27 19.60
C GLU A 302 -3.97 -5.53 18.22
N ALA A 303 -4.74 -5.21 17.18
CA ALA A 303 -4.27 -5.39 15.81
C ALA A 303 -3.08 -4.46 15.57
N VAL A 304 -1.94 -5.03 15.18
CA VAL A 304 -0.72 -4.26 14.92
C VAL A 304 -0.84 -3.58 13.56
N VAL A 305 -0.73 -2.25 13.54
CA VAL A 305 -0.60 -1.48 12.30
C VAL A 305 0.88 -1.27 12.00
N SER A 306 1.28 -1.67 10.80
CA SER A 306 2.63 -1.50 10.29
C SER A 306 2.61 -0.58 9.08
N SER A 307 3.74 0.07 8.83
CA SER A 307 3.89 0.96 7.70
C SER A 307 5.23 0.68 7.03
N TRP A 308 5.22 0.47 5.72
CA TRP A 308 6.38 0.04 4.95
C TRP A 308 6.58 0.97 3.77
N MET A 309 7.82 1.38 3.53
CA MET A 309 8.18 2.12 2.33
C MET A 309 9.06 1.26 1.43
N VAL A 310 8.78 1.29 0.12
CA VAL A 310 9.65 0.72 -0.92
C VAL A 310 10.39 1.85 -1.63
N ARG A 311 11.69 1.67 -1.80
CA ARG A 311 12.61 2.55 -2.53
C ARG A 311 13.36 1.75 -3.58
N TYR A 312 13.71 2.40 -4.68
CA TYR A 312 14.49 1.78 -5.74
C TYR A 312 15.92 2.33 -5.76
N GLY A 313 16.89 1.43 -5.69
CA GLY A 313 18.31 1.73 -5.79
C GLY A 313 18.72 2.00 -7.23
N LEU A 314 19.39 3.12 -7.44
CA LEU A 314 20.02 3.50 -8.70
C LEU A 314 21.53 3.62 -8.49
N PRO A 315 22.35 3.62 -9.56
CA PRO A 315 23.76 3.95 -9.43
C PRO A 315 23.98 5.24 -8.67
N SER A 316 23.17 6.29 -8.90
CA SER A 316 23.22 7.58 -8.19
C SER A 316 22.52 7.61 -6.84
N ARG A 317 21.72 6.58 -6.50
CA ARG A 317 20.91 6.53 -5.26
C ARG A 317 21.11 5.17 -4.59
N PRO A 318 22.22 4.99 -3.83
CA PRO A 318 22.51 3.73 -3.19
C PRO A 318 21.36 3.36 -2.25
N TRP A 319 20.84 2.15 -2.45
CA TRP A 319 19.67 1.64 -1.74
C TRP A 319 18.40 2.51 -1.80
N GLY A 320 18.32 3.42 -2.78
CA GLY A 320 17.20 4.33 -3.00
C GLY A 320 17.19 5.56 -2.10
N PHE A 321 18.31 5.85 -1.44
CA PHE A 321 18.55 7.10 -0.71
C PHE A 321 19.32 8.09 -1.59
N PRO A 322 19.08 9.41 -1.45
CA PRO A 322 19.92 10.40 -2.08
C PRO A 322 21.37 10.28 -1.54
N PRO A 323 22.38 10.56 -2.36
CA PRO A 323 23.75 10.62 -1.88
C PRO A 323 23.90 11.76 -0.85
N PRO A 324 24.72 11.58 0.19
CA PRO A 324 25.02 12.62 1.15
C PRO A 324 25.87 13.74 0.52
N TRP A 325 25.92 14.87 1.21
CA TRP A 325 26.74 16.02 0.81
C TRP A 325 28.19 15.84 1.28
N CYS A 326 29.13 16.51 0.59
CA CYS A 326 30.52 16.55 1.03
C CYS A 326 30.64 17.42 2.29
N PRO A 327 31.15 16.91 3.44
CA PRO A 327 31.21 17.67 4.69
C PRO A 327 32.41 18.64 4.76
N MET A 328 33.29 18.67 3.75
CA MET A 328 34.46 19.56 3.76
C MET A 328 34.03 21.02 3.55
N GLU A 329 34.46 21.92 4.43
CA GLU A 329 34.19 23.37 4.33
C GLU A 329 34.53 23.95 2.95
N THR A 330 35.65 23.53 2.37
CA THR A 330 36.08 23.92 1.01
C THR A 330 35.13 23.49 -0.12
N CYS A 331 34.19 22.60 0.17
CA CYS A 331 33.17 22.11 -0.76
C CYS A 331 31.75 22.60 -0.40
N VAL A 332 31.56 23.30 0.74
CA VAL A 332 30.26 23.85 1.13
C VAL A 332 29.85 24.95 0.14
N GLY A 333 28.60 24.91 -0.33
CA GLY A 333 28.04 25.90 -1.26
C GLY A 333 28.29 25.66 -2.75
N VAL A 334 29.09 24.65 -3.12
CA VAL A 334 29.26 24.24 -4.52
C VAL A 334 28.58 22.88 -4.71
N HIS A 335 27.45 22.82 -5.42
CA HIS A 335 26.64 21.61 -5.65
C HIS A 335 27.48 20.39 -6.03
N LYS A 336 27.77 19.49 -5.08
CA LYS A 336 28.56 18.28 -5.34
C LYS A 336 28.13 17.15 -4.43
N GLU A 337 26.91 16.67 -4.67
CA GLU A 337 26.48 15.33 -4.27
C GLU A 337 27.65 14.35 -4.44
N LEU A 338 27.94 13.58 -3.39
CA LEU A 338 29.04 12.62 -3.48
C LEU A 338 28.69 11.53 -4.49
N LEU A 339 29.64 11.14 -5.34
CA LEU A 339 29.43 10.06 -6.31
C LEU A 339 29.47 8.70 -5.60
N PRO A 340 28.36 7.97 -5.55
CA PRO A 340 28.34 6.61 -5.02
C PRO A 340 29.02 5.61 -5.97
N THR A 341 29.70 4.63 -5.39
CA THR A 341 30.13 3.39 -6.05
C THR A 341 29.59 2.24 -5.21
N MET A 342 28.78 1.37 -5.80
CA MET A 342 28.24 0.19 -5.11
C MET A 342 29.06 -1.06 -5.41
N ARG A 343 29.26 -1.89 -4.39
CA ARG A 343 29.81 -3.24 -4.49
C ARG A 343 28.80 -4.22 -3.91
N ARG A 344 28.57 -5.33 -4.59
CA ARG A 344 27.81 -6.47 -4.06
C ARG A 344 28.77 -7.60 -3.76
N SER A 345 28.63 -8.21 -2.60
CA SER A 345 29.30 -9.47 -2.28
C SER A 345 28.42 -10.66 -2.70
N SER A 346 29.05 -11.84 -2.79
CA SER A 346 28.41 -13.08 -3.22
C SER A 346 27.31 -13.57 -2.26
N ASP A 347 27.37 -13.14 -0.99
CA ASP A 347 26.36 -13.37 0.05
C ASP A 347 25.14 -12.43 -0.05
N GLY A 348 25.12 -11.52 -1.04
CA GLY A 348 24.06 -10.53 -1.21
C GLY A 348 24.19 -9.28 -0.32
N ALA A 349 25.24 -9.17 0.50
CA ALA A 349 25.53 -7.91 1.17
C ALA A 349 25.91 -6.84 0.13
N SER A 350 25.45 -5.61 0.37
CA SER A 350 25.74 -4.47 -0.49
C SER A 350 26.49 -3.42 0.29
N TRP A 351 27.52 -2.87 -0.34
CA TRP A 351 28.41 -1.86 0.22
C TRP A 351 28.39 -0.65 -0.69
N VAL A 352 28.51 0.53 -0.13
CA VAL A 352 28.64 1.77 -0.88
C VAL A 352 29.88 2.54 -0.44
N ARG A 353 30.54 3.17 -1.39
CA ARG A 353 31.58 4.16 -1.14
C ARG A 353 31.24 5.44 -1.87
N PHE A 354 31.44 6.58 -1.23
CA PHE A 354 31.16 7.89 -1.79
C PHE A 354 32.46 8.62 -2.11
N LYS A 355 32.52 9.33 -3.24
CA LYS A 355 33.68 10.12 -3.67
C LYS A 355 33.25 11.55 -4.02
N CYS A 356 33.94 12.53 -3.45
CA CYS A 356 33.71 13.93 -3.80
C CYS A 356 34.34 14.28 -5.14
N VAL A 357 33.58 14.97 -6.01
CA VAL A 357 34.05 15.37 -7.34
C VAL A 357 35.06 16.52 -7.28
N SER A 358 34.98 17.44 -6.29
CA SER A 358 35.97 18.53 -6.11
C SER A 358 37.22 18.07 -5.40
N CYS A 359 37.11 17.74 -4.11
CA CYS A 359 38.29 17.49 -3.27
C CYS A 359 38.88 16.08 -3.47
N LYS A 360 38.23 15.25 -4.31
CA LYS A 360 38.63 13.87 -4.66
C LYS A 360 38.71 12.90 -3.48
N ARG A 361 38.41 13.32 -2.25
CA ARG A 361 38.31 12.45 -1.07
C ARG A 361 37.20 11.42 -1.25
N GLN A 362 37.36 10.27 -0.62
CA GLN A 362 36.42 9.16 -0.67
C GLN A 362 36.31 8.49 0.70
N CYS A 363 35.10 8.15 1.15
CA CYS A 363 34.93 7.41 2.41
C CYS A 363 35.38 5.95 2.31
N SER A 364 35.39 5.27 3.46
CA SER A 364 35.49 3.81 3.52
C SER A 364 34.26 3.14 2.87
N TRP A 365 34.30 1.81 2.72
CA TRP A 365 33.13 1.06 2.27
C TRP A 365 32.12 0.95 3.42
N ILE A 366 30.94 1.53 3.21
CA ILE A 366 29.82 1.54 4.15
C ILE A 366 28.92 0.34 3.86
N PRO A 367 28.68 -0.56 4.82
CA PRO A 367 27.76 -1.68 4.63
C PRO A 367 26.30 -1.19 4.59
N ARG A 368 25.45 -1.92 3.89
CA ARG A 368 24.00 -1.74 3.96
C ARG A 368 23.54 -1.90 5.41
N PRO A 369 22.69 -1.00 5.93
CA PRO A 369 22.05 -1.20 7.21
C PRO A 369 21.28 -2.53 7.28
N ASP A 370 21.20 -3.10 8.49
CA ASP A 370 20.44 -4.31 8.80
C ASP A 370 18.92 -4.09 8.74
N TRP A 371 18.47 -2.88 9.10
CA TRP A 371 17.07 -2.47 9.03
C TRP A 371 16.56 -2.27 7.60
N LEU A 372 17.46 -2.16 6.62
CA LEU A 372 17.12 -2.01 5.21
C LEU A 372 17.12 -3.38 4.53
N ARG A 373 15.94 -3.80 4.08
CA ARG A 373 15.73 -5.14 3.52
C ARG A 373 15.61 -5.06 2.01
N GLN A 374 16.10 -6.07 1.30
CA GLN A 374 15.96 -6.17 -0.15
C GLN A 374 14.61 -6.82 -0.48
N CYS A 375 13.91 -6.33 -1.50
CA CYS A 375 12.73 -7.01 -2.04
C CYS A 375 13.16 -8.32 -2.72
N HIS A 376 12.45 -9.41 -2.44
CA HIS A 376 12.78 -10.73 -3.02
C HIS A 376 12.63 -10.77 -4.55
N THR A 377 11.65 -10.03 -5.10
CA THR A 377 11.33 -10.02 -6.52
C THR A 377 12.20 -9.07 -7.35
N ALA A 378 12.97 -8.19 -6.70
CA ALA A 378 13.70 -7.14 -7.39
C ALA A 378 15.01 -6.78 -6.68
N PRO A 379 16.17 -7.13 -7.25
CA PRO A 379 17.46 -6.98 -6.58
C PRO A 379 17.89 -5.52 -6.42
N LEU A 380 17.21 -4.58 -7.05
CA LEU A 380 17.47 -3.14 -6.90
C LEU A 380 16.45 -2.46 -5.98
N SER A 381 15.42 -3.16 -5.51
CA SER A 381 14.39 -2.59 -4.65
C SER A 381 14.65 -2.93 -3.19
N TRP A 382 14.45 -1.92 -2.35
CA TRP A 382 14.72 -1.96 -0.92
C TRP A 382 13.49 -1.50 -0.17
N TYR A 383 13.27 -2.03 1.03
CA TYR A 383 12.16 -1.63 1.88
C TYR A 383 12.56 -1.56 3.34
N HIS A 384 11.85 -0.73 4.08
CA HIS A 384 12.03 -0.54 5.52
C HIS A 384 10.72 0.00 6.14
N GLU A 385 10.67 0.07 7.47
CA GLU A 385 9.54 0.65 8.21
C GLU A 385 9.45 2.16 8.01
N TYR A 386 8.24 2.70 7.99
CA TYR A 386 7.96 4.12 7.80
C TYR A 386 7.11 4.71 8.94
N PRO A 387 7.37 5.95 9.40
CA PRO A 387 8.50 6.81 9.03
C PRO A 387 9.82 6.22 9.49
N LEU A 388 10.93 6.65 8.85
CA LEU A 388 12.24 6.36 9.41
C LEU A 388 12.36 7.03 10.78
N PRO A 389 12.80 6.30 11.82
CA PRO A 389 13.18 6.90 13.09
C PRO A 389 14.14 8.08 12.88
N GLU A 390 14.04 9.14 13.67
CA GLU A 390 14.81 10.38 13.46
C GLU A 390 16.31 10.15 13.33
N GLY A 391 16.89 9.29 14.18
CA GLY A 391 18.31 8.91 14.10
C GLY A 391 18.71 8.14 12.83
N ARG A 392 17.75 7.73 11.99
CA ARG A 392 18.00 7.03 10.71
C ARG A 392 17.76 7.93 9.49
N LYS A 393 17.14 9.09 9.63
CA LYS A 393 16.86 10.00 8.50
C LYS A 393 18.14 10.60 7.94
N SER A 394 19.10 10.93 8.81
CA SER A 394 20.45 11.39 8.49
C SER A 394 21.47 10.25 8.47
N PHE A 395 21.05 8.98 8.35
CA PHE A 395 21.96 7.84 8.47
C PHE A 395 23.17 7.94 7.54
N LEU A 396 22.94 8.25 6.25
CA LEU A 396 24.03 8.37 5.29
C LEU A 396 24.91 9.57 5.58
N ASP A 397 24.30 10.70 5.95
CA ASP A 397 25.04 11.92 6.32
C ASP A 397 25.92 11.67 7.55
N ALA A 398 25.35 11.10 8.61
CA ALA A 398 26.04 10.81 9.86
C ALA A 398 27.18 9.80 9.71
N ILE A 399 26.99 8.74 8.89
CA ILE A 399 28.09 7.81 8.60
C ILE A 399 29.18 8.51 7.79
N VAL A 400 28.81 9.27 6.76
CA VAL A 400 29.78 9.97 5.95
C VAL A 400 30.55 10.98 6.79
N GLU A 401 29.88 11.77 7.62
CA GLU A 401 30.51 12.71 8.56
C GLU A 401 31.45 12.03 9.57
N ALA A 402 31.10 10.85 10.08
CA ALA A 402 31.97 10.11 10.99
C ALA A 402 33.22 9.55 10.30
N GLU A 403 33.10 9.11 9.06
CA GLU A 403 34.19 8.47 8.29
C GLU A 403 35.06 9.48 7.53
N TRP A 404 34.58 10.70 7.24
CA TRP A 404 35.29 11.67 6.40
C TRP A 404 36.56 12.28 7.01
N PRO A 405 36.59 12.63 8.32
CA PRO A 405 37.74 13.30 8.94
C PRO A 405 39.01 12.43 9.00
N SER A 406 38.86 11.11 9.02
CA SER A 406 39.97 10.15 9.09
C SER A 406 40.66 9.94 7.73
N LEU A 407 40.14 10.54 6.65
CA LEU A 407 40.67 10.39 5.31
C LEU A 407 41.84 11.34 5.07
N THR A 408 43.03 10.76 4.90
CA THR A 408 44.19 11.48 4.40
C THR A 408 43.90 11.96 2.97
N PRO A 409 44.27 13.21 2.59
CA PRO A 409 44.22 13.64 1.20
C PRO A 409 44.97 12.62 0.32
N PRO A 410 44.49 12.34 -0.91
CA PRO A 410 45.31 11.58 -1.84
C PRO A 410 46.67 12.29 -1.97
N GLN A 411 47.76 11.57 -1.70
CA GLN A 411 49.10 12.06 -2.03
C GLN A 411 49.10 12.34 -3.54
N GLN A 412 49.33 13.60 -3.89
CA GLN A 412 49.29 14.08 -5.27
C GLN A 412 50.38 13.44 -6.12
#